data_AF-A0AA96PXR7-F1
#
_entry.id   AF-A0AA96PXR7-F1
#
_cell.length_a   1.000
_cell.length_b   1.000
_cell.length_c   1.000
_cell.angle_alpha   90.00
_cell.angle_beta   90.00
_cell.angle_gamma   90.00
#
_symmetry.space_group_name_H-M   'P 1'
#
loop_
_entity.id
_entity.type
_entity.pdbx_description
1 polymer ?
#
loop_
_entity_poly.entity_id
_entity_poly.type
_entity_poly.pdbx_seq_one_letter_code
_entity_poly.pdbx_strand_id
1 'polypeptide(L)'
;MAAGKSDAFRSEVRAVNVMWFWWFMLQNSPFNEKYGYMEKRIHMLALVLIVGICTGCGKENTGIENSPVKEQTASTSSENDELESNEELRIDFTYDYSMDIKADVDDVVSDSTSLQEELTNIEKITQKYTPLAEAAQTQSEMNVAAQWLYTIWDTELNNLWSRFSNLADQRTKENLLTKQRNWINMKEEVILLNVGSREENGSMYPLLQNSFLEEITKNRAYILARELAKIKGEAFVMPETSAKYGTFVDNQGTDAVYSSLITRQNWEGEDEAVISIYRQGETEGTFVDNGNGELVYASKDGSVKGIIKINGWNGANFKVTEISGESPFSPGEEFEFPLLF
;
A
#
# COMPACT_ATOMS: atom_id res chain seq x y z
N MET A 1 2.82 11.56 27.39
CA MET A 1 3.76 11.67 26.26
C MET A 1 4.28 10.30 25.76
N ALA A 2 3.54 9.20 25.99
CA ALA A 2 3.96 7.83 25.59
C ALA A 2 2.90 7.08 24.75
N ALA A 3 1.77 7.71 24.41
CA ALA A 3 0.70 7.10 23.62
C ALA A 3 0.92 7.22 22.09
N GLY A 4 1.79 8.12 21.62
CA GLY A 4 2.00 8.38 20.18
C GLY A 4 2.95 7.41 19.47
N LYS A 5 3.69 6.54 20.19
CA LYS A 5 4.63 5.59 19.57
C LYS A 5 4.02 4.20 19.30
N SER A 6 2.95 3.81 20.00
CA SER A 6 2.32 2.50 19.78
C SER A 6 1.35 2.49 18.61
N ASP A 7 0.76 3.64 18.28
CA ASP A 7 -0.18 3.76 17.16
C ASP A 7 0.56 3.89 15.82
N ALA A 8 1.70 4.59 15.79
CA ALA A 8 2.63 4.63 14.64
C ALA A 8 3.17 3.22 14.27
N PHE A 9 3.54 2.43 15.28
CA PHE A 9 3.94 1.03 15.09
C PHE A 9 2.78 0.17 14.58
N ARG A 10 1.52 0.49 14.92
CA ARG A 10 0.34 -0.26 14.47
C ARG A 10 -0.11 0.10 13.06
N SER A 11 0.10 1.33 12.60
CA SER A 11 -0.18 1.73 11.21
C SER A 11 0.89 1.20 10.25
N GLU A 12 2.17 1.27 10.62
CA GLU A 12 3.27 0.67 9.84
C GLU A 12 3.08 -0.85 9.67
N VAL A 13 2.67 -1.56 10.73
CA VAL A 13 2.43 -3.02 10.67
C VAL A 13 1.26 -3.42 9.75
N ARG A 14 0.28 -2.54 9.51
CA ARG A 14 -0.96 -2.90 8.78
C ARG A 14 -0.82 -2.82 7.26
N ALA A 15 -0.12 -1.82 6.72
CA ALA A 15 0.19 -1.75 5.29
C ALA A 15 1.29 -2.78 4.89
N VAL A 16 2.20 -3.07 5.83
CA VAL A 16 3.23 -4.10 5.66
C VAL A 16 2.61 -5.49 5.50
N ASN A 17 1.50 -5.81 6.17
CA ASN A 17 0.95 -7.16 6.14
C ASN A 17 0.46 -7.64 4.76
N VAL A 18 -0.14 -6.81 3.90
CA VAL A 18 -0.68 -7.27 2.60
C VAL A 18 0.44 -7.44 1.55
N MET A 19 1.40 -6.50 1.49
CA MET A 19 2.57 -6.66 0.60
C MET A 19 3.54 -7.74 1.08
N TRP A 20 3.77 -7.87 2.40
CA TRP A 20 4.60 -8.93 2.97
C TRP A 20 3.96 -10.31 2.81
N PHE A 21 2.63 -10.36 2.82
CA PHE A 21 1.86 -11.55 2.48
C PHE A 21 2.08 -11.99 1.01
N TRP A 22 1.92 -11.08 0.05
CA TRP A 22 2.21 -11.38 -1.36
C TRP A 22 3.67 -11.78 -1.58
N TRP A 23 4.60 -11.16 -0.87
CA TRP A 23 6.03 -11.52 -0.85
C TRP A 23 6.30 -12.93 -0.33
N PHE A 24 5.68 -13.34 0.79
CA PHE A 24 5.80 -14.70 1.33
C PHE A 24 5.20 -15.74 0.38
N MET A 25 4.08 -15.46 -0.26
CA MET A 25 3.45 -16.37 -1.23
C MET A 25 4.27 -16.50 -2.53
N LEU A 26 4.88 -15.40 -2.99
CA LEU A 26 5.78 -15.40 -4.15
C LEU A 26 7.04 -16.23 -3.92
N GLN A 27 7.64 -16.15 -2.72
CA GLN A 27 8.83 -16.93 -2.37
C GLN A 27 8.56 -18.43 -2.23
N ASN A 28 7.36 -18.81 -1.77
CA ASN A 28 6.99 -20.22 -1.51
C ASN A 28 6.20 -20.88 -2.65
N SER A 29 6.02 -20.21 -3.79
CA SER A 29 5.35 -20.79 -4.96
C SER A 29 6.22 -21.85 -5.65
N PRO A 30 5.69 -23.04 -6.01
CA PRO A 30 6.42 -24.09 -6.72
C PRO A 30 6.90 -23.68 -8.14
N PHE A 31 6.58 -22.47 -8.59
CA PHE A 31 7.09 -21.90 -9.85
C PHE A 31 8.54 -21.40 -9.75
N ASN A 32 9.04 -21.10 -8.55
CA ASN A 32 10.36 -20.48 -8.36
C ASN A 32 11.54 -21.47 -8.55
N GLU A 33 11.28 -22.78 -8.52
CA GLU A 33 12.30 -23.82 -8.73
C GLU A 33 12.69 -24.02 -10.21
N LYS A 34 11.95 -23.46 -11.19
CA LYS A 34 12.10 -23.82 -12.61
C LYS A 34 12.70 -22.75 -13.53
N TYR A 35 12.81 -21.49 -13.10
CA TYR A 35 13.30 -20.40 -13.96
C TYR A 35 14.35 -19.52 -13.28
N GLY A 36 15.54 -20.08 -13.05
CA GLY A 36 16.75 -19.33 -12.73
C GLY A 36 17.36 -18.62 -13.94
N TYR A 37 16.57 -17.84 -14.70
CA TYR A 37 17.06 -16.98 -15.79
C TYR A 37 15.98 -15.99 -16.27
N MET A 38 15.71 -14.93 -15.49
CA MET A 38 15.14 -13.68 -16.01
C MET A 38 15.88 -12.50 -15.39
N GLU A 39 17.15 -12.32 -15.80
CA GLU A 39 17.83 -11.03 -15.70
C GLU A 39 17.10 -10.03 -16.60
N LYS A 40 16.21 -9.22 -16.01
CA LYS A 40 16.17 -7.75 -16.11
C LYS A 40 14.81 -7.23 -15.61
N ARG A 41 14.88 -6.44 -14.54
CA ARG A 41 13.89 -5.44 -14.09
C ARG A 41 12.50 -5.97 -13.73
N ILE A 42 12.44 -6.85 -12.73
CA ILE A 42 11.22 -7.11 -11.97
C ILE A 42 11.34 -6.32 -10.66
N HIS A 43 10.62 -5.21 -10.53
CA HIS A 43 10.63 -4.38 -9.33
C HIS A 43 9.38 -4.68 -8.51
N MET A 44 9.55 -5.38 -7.38
CA MET A 44 8.46 -5.77 -6.49
C MET A 44 8.68 -5.20 -5.09
N LEU A 45 7.73 -4.38 -4.65
CA LEU A 45 7.63 -3.77 -3.33
C LEU A 45 7.45 -4.85 -2.25
N ALA A 46 8.41 -4.95 -1.34
CA ALA A 46 8.27 -5.63 -0.04
C ALA A 46 9.36 -5.11 0.91
N LEU A 47 9.12 -5.07 2.23
CA LEU A 47 10.19 -4.84 3.22
C LEU A 47 10.03 -5.68 4.48
N VAL A 48 11.17 -6.06 5.05
CA VAL A 48 11.42 -7.09 6.07
C VAL A 48 11.56 -6.57 7.52
N LEU A 49 11.14 -7.45 8.45
CA LEU A 49 11.27 -7.45 9.92
C LEU A 49 12.71 -7.33 10.48
N ILE A 50 12.84 -6.69 11.66
CA ILE A 50 13.96 -6.93 12.58
C ILE A 50 13.49 -7.82 13.73
N VAL A 51 14.03 -9.04 13.80
CA VAL A 51 14.03 -9.90 15.00
C VAL A 51 15.37 -9.73 15.71
N GLY A 52 15.32 -9.27 16.97
CA GLY A 52 16.46 -9.28 17.89
C GLY A 52 16.37 -10.45 18.86
N ILE A 53 17.30 -11.41 18.75
CA ILE A 53 17.46 -12.59 19.61
C ILE A 53 18.28 -12.24 20.87
N CYS A 54 17.80 -12.74 22.01
CA CYS A 54 18.46 -13.15 23.26
C CYS A 54 19.52 -12.26 23.94
N THR A 55 19.22 -11.90 25.19
CA THR A 55 20.15 -12.14 26.31
C THR A 55 19.43 -12.99 27.36
N GLY A 56 19.98 -14.18 27.63
CA GLY A 56 19.49 -15.09 28.65
C GLY A 56 19.99 -14.76 30.05
N CYS A 57 19.26 -15.25 31.05
CA CYS A 57 19.84 -15.89 32.23
C CYS A 57 18.78 -16.76 32.90
N GLY A 58 19.16 -18.01 33.16
CA GLY A 58 18.24 -19.06 33.58
C GLY A 58 17.98 -19.18 35.08
N LYS A 59 17.17 -20.18 35.39
CA LYS A 59 17.36 -21.09 36.53
C LYS A 59 16.45 -22.31 36.38
N GLU A 60 17.02 -23.47 36.72
CA GLU A 60 16.47 -24.81 36.86
C GLU A 60 15.25 -24.82 37.82
N ASN A 61 14.30 -25.78 37.82
CA ASN A 61 14.53 -27.23 37.94
C ASN A 61 13.21 -28.05 37.81
N THR A 62 13.38 -29.34 37.49
CA THR A 62 12.57 -30.55 37.81
C THR A 62 11.18 -30.80 37.19
N GLY A 63 11.06 -31.99 36.56
CA GLY A 63 9.82 -32.80 36.54
C GLY A 63 9.55 -33.59 35.27
N ILE A 64 10.03 -34.84 35.20
CA ILE A 64 9.83 -35.83 34.13
C ILE A 64 8.46 -36.53 34.29
N GLU A 65 7.68 -36.74 33.22
CA GLU A 65 7.19 -38.08 32.76
C GLU A 65 6.34 -38.05 31.47
N ASN A 66 6.36 -39.18 30.76
CA ASN A 66 5.92 -39.43 29.37
C ASN A 66 4.47 -39.97 29.25
N SER A 67 3.78 -39.54 28.18
CA SER A 67 2.85 -40.30 27.29
C SER A 67 1.50 -40.84 27.85
N PRO A 68 0.57 -41.37 27.01
CA PRO A 68 -0.30 -40.62 26.09
C PRO A 68 -1.81 -41.02 26.18
N VAL A 69 -2.68 -40.19 25.58
CA VAL A 69 -4.05 -40.46 25.04
C VAL A 69 -5.09 -41.14 25.94
N LYS A 70 -6.22 -40.45 26.18
CA LYS A 70 -7.57 -41.05 26.09
C LYS A 70 -8.65 -40.00 25.80
N GLU A 71 -9.26 -40.16 24.64
CA GLU A 71 -10.51 -39.58 24.20
C GLU A 71 -11.66 -40.20 25.02
N GLN A 72 -12.54 -39.37 25.60
CA GLN A 72 -13.94 -39.77 25.86
C GLN A 72 -14.84 -38.55 26.08
N THR A 73 -15.83 -38.49 25.20
CA THR A 73 -17.00 -37.63 25.12
C THR A 73 -17.92 -37.73 26.35
N ALA A 74 -18.41 -36.60 26.84
CA ALA A 74 -19.73 -36.50 27.47
C ALA A 74 -20.19 -35.04 27.50
N SER A 75 -21.22 -34.75 26.71
CA SER A 75 -21.92 -33.47 26.62
C SER A 75 -22.57 -33.09 27.95
N THR A 76 -22.46 -31.83 28.36
CA THR A 76 -23.42 -31.20 29.28
C THR A 76 -23.63 -29.76 28.81
N SER A 77 -24.89 -29.49 28.48
CA SER A 77 -25.43 -28.22 28.02
C SER A 77 -25.30 -27.12 29.08
N SER A 78 -24.77 -25.96 28.69
CA SER A 78 -25.17 -24.68 29.27
C SER A 78 -25.00 -23.58 28.23
N GLU A 79 -26.12 -22.91 27.97
CA GLU A 79 -26.27 -21.73 27.12
C GLU A 79 -25.25 -20.66 27.49
N ASN A 80 -24.49 -20.21 26.50
CA ASN A 80 -23.88 -18.89 26.44
C ASN A 80 -23.97 -18.47 24.96
N ASP A 81 -24.88 -17.54 24.66
CA ASP A 81 -24.89 -16.80 23.40
C ASP A 81 -23.64 -15.91 23.34
N GLU A 82 -22.52 -16.50 22.95
CA GLU A 82 -21.37 -15.79 22.41
C GLU A 82 -21.40 -15.97 20.90
N LEU A 83 -21.24 -14.87 20.17
CA LEU A 83 -21.08 -14.78 18.73
C LEU A 83 -19.87 -15.61 18.26
N GLU A 84 -20.02 -16.92 18.18
CA GLU A 84 -19.15 -17.81 17.41
C GLU A 84 -19.83 -18.08 16.06
N SER A 85 -19.60 -17.18 15.11
CA SER A 85 -19.63 -17.54 13.70
C SER A 85 -18.21 -17.47 13.16
N ASN A 86 -17.33 -18.34 13.68
CA ASN A 86 -16.19 -18.79 12.90
C ASN A 86 -16.71 -19.89 11.95
N GLU A 87 -17.64 -19.52 11.07
CA GLU A 87 -17.86 -20.32 9.87
C GLU A 87 -16.57 -20.27 9.10
N GLU A 88 -15.89 -21.41 9.02
CA GLU A 88 -14.76 -21.63 8.13
C GLU A 88 -15.26 -21.30 6.71
N LEU A 89 -15.07 -20.05 6.28
CA LEU A 89 -15.44 -19.55 4.97
C LEU A 89 -14.85 -20.53 3.96
N ARG A 90 -15.68 -21.38 3.36
CA ARG A 90 -15.24 -22.24 2.27
C ARG A 90 -15.10 -21.36 1.04
N ILE A 91 -13.90 -20.83 0.87
CA ILE A 91 -13.58 -19.80 -0.11
C ILE A 91 -13.76 -20.35 -1.52
N ASP A 92 -14.56 -19.66 -2.31
CA ASP A 92 -14.78 -19.95 -3.73
C ASP A 92 -14.18 -18.83 -4.59
N PHE A 93 -12.98 -19.05 -5.12
CA PHE A 93 -12.31 -18.09 -6.03
C PHE A 93 -12.97 -17.98 -7.41
N THR A 94 -14.01 -18.76 -7.69
CA THR A 94 -14.82 -18.64 -8.90
C THR A 94 -16.05 -17.76 -8.71
N TYR A 95 -16.39 -17.44 -7.45
CA TYR A 95 -17.50 -16.56 -7.09
C TYR A 95 -17.09 -15.08 -7.15
N ASP A 96 -17.97 -14.26 -7.73
CA ASP A 96 -17.78 -12.81 -7.82
C ASP A 96 -18.31 -12.11 -6.56
N TYR A 97 -17.41 -11.84 -5.61
CA TYR A 97 -17.72 -11.13 -4.37
C TYR A 97 -17.96 -9.62 -4.55
N SER A 98 -17.96 -9.07 -5.77
CA SER A 98 -18.10 -7.62 -5.97
C SER A 98 -19.40 -7.05 -5.38
N MET A 99 -20.50 -7.80 -5.44
CA MET A 99 -21.76 -7.39 -4.81
C MET A 99 -21.74 -7.50 -3.28
N ASP A 100 -21.13 -8.56 -2.74
CA ASP A 100 -20.99 -8.74 -1.29
C ASP A 100 -20.09 -7.66 -0.68
N ILE A 101 -18.96 -7.36 -1.35
CA ILE A 101 -18.08 -6.24 -1.00
C ILE A 101 -18.86 -4.93 -1.02
N LYS A 102 -19.67 -4.71 -2.06
CA LYS A 102 -20.48 -3.50 -2.13
C LYS A 102 -21.47 -3.40 -0.96
N ALA A 103 -22.11 -4.50 -0.59
CA ALA A 103 -23.02 -4.53 0.56
C ALA A 103 -22.27 -4.24 1.86
N ASP A 104 -21.12 -4.90 2.10
CA ASP A 104 -20.28 -4.64 3.27
C ASP A 104 -19.86 -3.15 3.37
N VAL A 105 -19.48 -2.54 2.24
CA VAL A 105 -19.11 -1.11 2.18
C VAL A 105 -20.31 -0.21 2.42
N ASP A 106 -21.46 -0.48 1.78
CA ASP A 106 -22.69 0.29 1.99
C ASP A 106 -23.15 0.24 3.44
N ASP A 107 -23.08 -0.93 4.09
CA ASP A 107 -23.41 -1.14 5.49
C ASP A 107 -22.49 -0.29 6.38
N VAL A 108 -21.16 -0.38 6.19
CA VAL A 108 -20.18 0.46 6.92
C VAL A 108 -20.46 1.95 6.73
N VAL A 109 -20.75 2.41 5.52
CA VAL A 109 -21.07 3.82 5.24
C VAL A 109 -22.35 4.25 5.96
N SER A 110 -23.34 3.36 6.06
CA SER A 110 -24.61 3.66 6.72
C SER A 110 -24.53 3.66 8.24
N ASP A 111 -23.69 2.79 8.81
CA ASP A 111 -23.56 2.58 10.25
C ASP A 111 -22.53 3.50 10.92
N SER A 112 -21.62 4.08 10.15
CA SER A 112 -20.53 4.91 10.69
C SER A 112 -21.02 6.31 11.08
N THR A 113 -20.62 6.77 12.27
CA THR A 113 -21.04 8.07 12.80
C THR A 113 -20.17 9.23 12.32
N SER A 114 -18.97 8.93 11.82
CA SER A 114 -17.97 9.88 11.32
C SER A 114 -17.19 9.27 10.14
N LEU A 115 -16.62 10.10 9.27
CA LEU A 115 -15.72 9.68 8.19
C LEU A 115 -14.45 9.03 8.71
N GLN A 116 -13.98 9.45 9.91
CA GLN A 116 -12.83 8.81 10.54
C GLN A 116 -13.14 7.36 10.95
N GLU A 117 -14.32 7.13 11.53
CA GLU A 117 -14.81 5.80 11.88
C GLU A 117 -15.08 4.95 10.64
N GLU A 118 -15.72 5.55 9.63
CA GLU A 118 -16.03 4.92 8.35
C GLU A 118 -14.77 4.35 7.71
N LEU A 119 -13.74 5.15 7.46
CA LEU A 119 -12.49 4.65 6.86
C LEU A 119 -11.78 3.63 7.74
N THR A 120 -11.89 3.75 9.06
CA THR A 120 -11.36 2.74 9.99
C THR A 120 -12.09 1.40 9.84
N ASN A 121 -13.39 1.43 9.55
CA ASN A 121 -14.20 0.23 9.33
C ASN A 121 -14.04 -0.33 7.90
N ILE A 122 -13.84 0.52 6.89
CA ILE A 122 -13.46 0.07 5.53
C ILE A 122 -12.15 -0.72 5.57
N GLU A 123 -11.15 -0.27 6.34
CA GLU A 123 -9.91 -1.05 6.56
C GLU A 123 -10.17 -2.42 7.20
N LYS A 124 -11.20 -2.54 8.05
CA LYS A 124 -11.58 -3.84 8.64
C LYS A 124 -12.24 -4.75 7.60
N ILE A 125 -12.95 -4.22 6.61
CA ILE A 125 -13.41 -5.01 5.46
C ILE A 125 -12.19 -5.57 4.74
N THR A 126 -11.17 -4.77 4.45
CA THR A 126 -9.92 -5.27 3.85
C THR A 126 -9.31 -6.41 4.68
N GLN A 127 -9.31 -6.29 6.02
CA GLN A 127 -8.85 -7.34 6.93
C GLN A 127 -9.71 -8.61 6.92
N LYS A 128 -11.02 -8.52 6.66
CA LYS A 128 -11.92 -9.67 6.47
C LYS A 128 -11.55 -10.46 5.20
N TYR A 129 -11.16 -9.76 4.13
CA TYR A 129 -10.78 -10.38 2.85
C TYR A 129 -9.31 -10.77 2.77
N THR A 130 -8.44 -10.27 3.66
CA THR A 130 -7.01 -10.61 3.66
C THR A 130 -6.77 -12.12 3.84
N PRO A 131 -7.37 -12.82 4.83
CA PRO A 131 -7.22 -14.28 4.94
C PRO A 131 -7.67 -15.04 3.69
N LEU A 132 -8.59 -14.47 2.90
CA LEU A 132 -9.00 -15.07 1.63
C LEU A 132 -7.89 -14.99 0.59
N ALA A 133 -7.18 -13.87 0.53
CA ALA A 133 -5.95 -13.76 -0.25
C ALA A 133 -4.90 -14.76 0.26
N GLU A 134 -4.80 -14.95 1.59
CA GLU A 134 -3.89 -15.91 2.23
C GLU A 134 -4.10 -17.36 1.85
N ALA A 135 -5.34 -17.74 1.57
CA ALA A 135 -5.67 -19.09 1.13
C ALA A 135 -5.40 -19.35 -0.36
N ALA A 136 -5.12 -18.31 -1.17
CA ALA A 136 -4.93 -18.46 -2.61
C ALA A 136 -3.68 -19.30 -2.92
N GLN A 137 -3.82 -20.37 -3.71
CA GLN A 137 -2.72 -21.30 -4.03
C GLN A 137 -2.18 -21.10 -5.43
N THR A 138 -3.04 -20.72 -6.37
CA THR A 138 -2.69 -20.53 -7.77
C THR A 138 -2.57 -19.05 -8.13
N GLN A 139 -1.78 -18.73 -9.15
CA GLN A 139 -1.69 -17.35 -9.68
C GLN A 139 -3.05 -16.77 -10.03
N SER A 140 -3.99 -17.60 -10.52
CA SER A 140 -5.34 -17.14 -10.85
C SER A 140 -6.12 -16.72 -9.62
N GLU A 141 -6.06 -17.50 -8.54
CA GLU A 141 -6.71 -17.20 -7.26
C GLU A 141 -6.10 -15.94 -6.63
N MET A 142 -4.77 -15.80 -6.71
CA MET A 142 -4.05 -14.62 -6.25
C MET A 142 -4.50 -13.34 -6.97
N ASN A 143 -4.61 -13.41 -8.30
CA ASN A 143 -5.08 -12.30 -9.13
C ASN A 143 -6.53 -11.89 -8.77
N VAL A 144 -7.39 -12.88 -8.51
CA VAL A 144 -8.78 -12.67 -8.10
C VAL A 144 -8.85 -12.04 -6.71
N ALA A 145 -8.07 -12.52 -5.75
CA ALA A 145 -8.07 -11.97 -4.40
C ALA A 145 -7.58 -10.51 -4.37
N ALA A 146 -6.53 -10.17 -5.12
CA ALA A 146 -6.07 -8.79 -5.24
C ALA A 146 -7.13 -7.87 -5.86
N GLN A 147 -7.92 -8.38 -6.81
CA GLN A 147 -9.05 -7.63 -7.36
C GLN A 147 -10.09 -7.30 -6.29
N TRP A 148 -10.41 -8.23 -5.38
CA TRP A 148 -11.37 -7.98 -4.30
C TRP A 148 -10.92 -6.84 -3.38
N LEU A 149 -9.64 -6.83 -3.00
CA LEU A 149 -9.10 -5.77 -2.13
C LEU A 149 -9.16 -4.40 -2.81
N TYR A 150 -8.81 -4.31 -4.09
CA TYR A 150 -8.99 -3.10 -4.88
C TYR A 150 -10.48 -2.68 -4.97
N THR A 151 -11.40 -3.63 -5.20
CA THR A 151 -12.84 -3.35 -5.31
C THR A 151 -13.42 -2.73 -4.04
N ILE A 152 -12.93 -3.09 -2.85
CA ILE A 152 -13.33 -2.46 -1.58
C ILE A 152 -13.07 -0.95 -1.63
N TRP A 153 -11.84 -0.56 -1.94
CA TRP A 153 -11.43 0.85 -1.96
C TRP A 153 -12.02 1.62 -3.14
N ASP A 154 -12.20 1.00 -4.31
CA ASP A 154 -12.86 1.66 -5.44
C ASP A 154 -14.34 1.92 -5.15
N THR A 155 -15.02 0.98 -4.48
CA THR A 155 -16.41 1.17 -4.04
C THR A 155 -16.52 2.34 -3.06
N GLU A 156 -15.63 2.39 -2.05
CA GLU A 156 -15.61 3.47 -1.07
C GLU A 156 -15.27 4.82 -1.71
N LEU A 157 -14.27 4.88 -2.60
CA LEU A 157 -13.91 6.10 -3.32
C LEU A 157 -15.13 6.67 -4.09
N ASN A 158 -15.89 5.80 -4.76
CA ASN A 158 -17.11 6.19 -5.48
C ASN A 158 -18.22 6.66 -4.54
N ASN A 159 -18.37 6.03 -3.37
CA ASN A 159 -19.33 6.44 -2.34
C ASN A 159 -19.00 7.84 -1.79
N LEU A 160 -17.75 8.08 -1.40
CA LEU A 160 -17.24 9.38 -0.96
C LEU A 160 -17.44 10.45 -2.04
N TRP A 161 -17.15 10.13 -3.30
CA TRP A 161 -17.33 11.05 -4.42
C TRP A 161 -18.80 11.44 -4.62
N SER A 162 -19.71 10.48 -4.50
CA SER A 162 -21.15 10.73 -4.57
C SER A 162 -21.60 11.69 -3.46
N ARG A 163 -21.26 11.40 -2.21
CA ARG A 163 -21.60 12.26 -1.05
C ARG A 163 -20.98 13.65 -1.15
N PHE A 164 -19.71 13.73 -1.51
CA PHE A 164 -19.02 15.00 -1.77
C PHE A 164 -19.71 15.81 -2.87
N SER A 165 -20.01 15.17 -4.00
CA SER A 165 -20.65 15.82 -5.16
C SER A 165 -22.04 16.37 -4.88
N ASN A 166 -22.74 15.80 -3.90
CA ASN A 166 -24.08 16.22 -3.48
C ASN A 166 -24.05 17.37 -2.48
N LEU A 167 -22.98 17.49 -1.67
CA LEU A 167 -22.87 18.47 -0.59
C LEU A 167 -22.02 19.69 -0.96
N ALA A 168 -21.02 19.53 -1.83
CA ALA A 168 -20.11 20.61 -2.22
C ALA A 168 -20.82 21.71 -3.02
N ASP A 169 -20.43 22.97 -2.79
CA ASP A 169 -20.81 24.06 -3.69
C ASP A 169 -20.20 23.87 -5.09
N GLN A 170 -20.77 24.53 -6.09
CA GLN A 170 -20.40 24.34 -7.49
C GLN A 170 -18.90 24.54 -7.75
N ARG A 171 -18.30 25.58 -7.16
CA ARG A 171 -16.88 25.91 -7.37
C ARG A 171 -15.99 24.86 -6.74
N THR A 172 -16.29 24.45 -5.51
CA THR A 172 -15.53 23.40 -4.81
C THR A 172 -15.63 22.07 -5.55
N LYS A 173 -16.83 21.72 -6.03
CA LYS A 173 -17.09 20.51 -6.82
C LYS A 173 -16.31 20.48 -8.13
N GLU A 174 -16.35 21.56 -8.92
CA GLU A 174 -15.64 21.66 -10.20
C GLU A 174 -14.12 21.55 -10.03
N ASN A 175 -13.58 22.21 -9.00
CA ASN A 175 -12.15 22.15 -8.70
C ASN A 175 -11.70 20.73 -8.36
N LEU A 176 -12.43 20.02 -7.49
CA LEU A 176 -12.05 18.66 -7.11
C LEU A 176 -12.33 17.65 -8.24
N LEU A 177 -13.38 17.85 -9.03
CA LEU A 177 -13.67 17.04 -10.22
C LEU A 177 -12.53 17.09 -11.24
N THR A 178 -11.97 18.28 -11.50
CA THR A 178 -10.80 18.42 -12.39
C THR A 178 -9.62 17.62 -11.83
N LYS A 179 -9.32 17.75 -10.54
CA LYS A 179 -8.24 16.95 -9.90
C LYS A 179 -8.51 15.45 -9.96
N GLN A 180 -9.76 15.02 -9.82
CA GLN A 180 -10.15 13.61 -9.92
C GLN A 180 -9.93 13.07 -11.34
N ARG A 181 -10.34 13.84 -12.36
CA ARG A 181 -10.13 13.48 -13.77
C ARG A 181 -8.65 13.39 -14.12
N ASN A 182 -7.85 14.35 -13.68
CA ASN A 182 -6.40 14.33 -13.90
C ASN A 182 -5.77 13.10 -13.24
N TRP A 183 -6.16 12.77 -12.00
CA TRP A 183 -5.68 11.55 -11.32
C TRP A 183 -6.07 10.29 -12.09
N ILE A 184 -7.33 10.17 -12.54
CA ILE A 184 -7.81 9.03 -13.35
C ILE A 184 -7.00 8.89 -14.65
N ASN A 185 -6.77 10.00 -15.37
CA ASN A 185 -6.06 9.98 -16.64
C ASN A 185 -4.58 9.56 -16.48
N MET A 186 -3.96 9.91 -15.35
CA MET A 186 -2.58 9.52 -15.04
C MET A 186 -2.44 8.08 -14.51
N LYS A 187 -3.53 7.40 -14.10
CA LYS A 187 -3.45 6.06 -13.47
C LYS A 187 -2.67 5.06 -14.30
N GLU A 188 -2.96 4.95 -15.60
CA GLU A 188 -2.31 3.96 -16.47
C GLU A 188 -0.81 4.21 -16.62
N GLU A 189 -0.40 5.48 -16.71
CA GLU A 189 1.01 5.84 -16.77
C GLU A 189 1.72 5.53 -15.45
N VAL A 190 1.10 5.87 -14.32
CA VAL A 190 1.66 5.62 -13.00
C VAL A 190 1.74 4.12 -12.69
N ILE A 191 0.78 3.31 -13.14
CA ILE A 191 0.85 1.84 -13.09
C ILE A 191 2.05 1.36 -13.91
N LEU A 192 2.22 1.83 -15.15
CA LEU A 192 3.34 1.42 -15.99
C LEU A 192 4.70 1.74 -15.36
N LEU A 193 4.85 2.92 -14.73
CA LEU A 193 6.07 3.33 -14.05
C LEU A 193 6.39 2.45 -12.81
N ASN A 194 5.36 1.99 -12.10
CA ASN A 194 5.53 1.23 -10.86
C ASN A 194 5.60 -0.28 -11.06
N VAL A 195 4.74 -0.81 -11.92
CA VAL A 195 4.54 -2.25 -12.13
C VAL A 195 5.31 -2.75 -13.36
N GLY A 196 5.56 -1.89 -14.34
CA GLY A 196 6.06 -2.30 -15.66
C GLY A 196 4.93 -2.78 -16.57
N SER A 197 5.31 -3.30 -17.74
CA SER A 197 4.33 -3.70 -18.76
C SER A 197 3.69 -5.06 -18.47
N ARG A 198 2.56 -5.34 -19.13
CA ARG A 198 1.91 -6.65 -19.05
C ARG A 198 2.76 -7.74 -19.71
N GLU A 199 3.48 -7.38 -20.76
CA GLU A 199 4.38 -8.27 -21.52
C GLU A 199 5.54 -8.76 -20.65
N GLU A 200 6.09 -7.88 -19.81
CA GLU A 200 7.19 -8.21 -18.88
C GLU A 200 6.73 -9.08 -17.70
N ASN A 201 5.52 -8.84 -17.19
CA ASN A 201 5.03 -9.47 -15.96
C ASN A 201 4.11 -10.68 -16.19
N GLY A 202 3.63 -10.89 -17.41
CA GLY A 202 2.83 -12.06 -17.79
C GLY A 202 1.62 -12.30 -16.88
N SER A 203 1.51 -13.50 -16.30
CA SER A 203 0.40 -13.90 -15.43
C SER A 203 0.40 -13.22 -14.06
N MET A 204 1.51 -12.59 -13.67
CA MET A 204 1.63 -11.84 -12.42
C MET A 204 1.05 -10.44 -12.54
N TYR A 205 1.00 -9.88 -13.76
CA TYR A 205 0.59 -8.50 -13.99
C TYR A 205 -0.73 -8.10 -13.29
N PRO A 206 -1.81 -8.91 -13.33
CA PRO A 206 -3.06 -8.52 -12.67
C PRO A 206 -2.91 -8.41 -11.15
N LEU A 207 -2.13 -9.28 -10.50
CA LEU A 207 -1.83 -9.18 -9.07
C LEU A 207 -1.11 -7.85 -8.76
N LEU A 208 -0.06 -7.54 -9.52
CA LEU A 208 0.74 -6.33 -9.32
C LEU A 208 -0.09 -5.07 -9.54
N GLN A 209 -0.83 -5.04 -10.65
CA GLN A 209 -1.70 -3.94 -11.00
C GLN A 209 -2.78 -3.72 -9.94
N ASN A 210 -3.48 -4.77 -9.50
CA ASN A 210 -4.55 -4.64 -8.53
C ASN A 210 -4.04 -4.23 -7.14
N SER A 211 -2.88 -4.75 -6.72
CA SER A 211 -2.27 -4.36 -5.45
C SER A 211 -1.87 -2.88 -5.46
N PHE A 212 -1.27 -2.41 -6.56
CA PHE A 212 -0.93 -1.00 -6.70
C PHE A 212 -2.17 -0.11 -6.82
N LEU A 213 -3.20 -0.57 -7.54
CA LEU A 213 -4.49 0.10 -7.65
C LEU A 213 -5.19 0.24 -6.30
N GLU A 214 -5.14 -0.80 -5.46
CA GLU A 214 -5.65 -0.76 -4.09
C GLU A 214 -5.00 0.38 -3.30
N GLU A 215 -3.66 0.44 -3.30
CA GLU A 215 -2.88 1.45 -2.56
C GLU A 215 -3.22 2.88 -3.00
N ILE A 216 -3.15 3.17 -4.30
CA ILE A 216 -3.41 4.53 -4.80
C ILE A 216 -4.88 4.94 -4.63
N THR A 217 -5.80 3.97 -4.70
CA THR A 217 -7.24 4.23 -4.53
C THR A 217 -7.57 4.48 -3.07
N LYS A 218 -6.94 3.76 -2.14
CA LYS A 218 -6.97 4.04 -0.71
C LYS A 218 -6.46 5.45 -0.41
N ASN A 219 -5.30 5.83 -0.95
CA ASN A 219 -4.76 7.17 -0.77
C ASN A 219 -5.74 8.24 -1.26
N ARG A 220 -6.36 7.99 -2.42
CA ARG A 220 -7.36 8.88 -2.99
C ARG A 220 -8.63 8.97 -2.15
N ALA A 221 -9.08 7.87 -1.55
CA ALA A 221 -10.23 7.85 -0.65
C ALA A 221 -9.98 8.72 0.59
N TYR A 222 -8.82 8.61 1.24
CA TYR A 222 -8.45 9.48 2.38
C TYR A 222 -8.42 10.96 2.01
N ILE A 223 -7.88 11.31 0.83
CA ILE A 223 -7.87 12.70 0.34
C ILE A 223 -9.31 13.20 0.16
N LEU A 224 -10.18 12.40 -0.43
CA LEU A 224 -11.57 12.78 -0.70
C LEU A 224 -12.39 12.88 0.60
N ALA A 225 -12.19 11.96 1.54
CA ALA A 225 -12.79 11.98 2.86
C ALA A 225 -12.38 13.24 3.64
N ARG A 226 -11.11 13.67 3.57
CA ARG A 226 -10.68 14.94 4.16
C ARG A 226 -11.43 16.14 3.57
N GLU A 227 -11.61 16.18 2.25
CA GLU A 227 -12.37 17.28 1.62
C GLU A 227 -13.86 17.24 1.99
N LEU A 228 -14.46 16.05 2.09
CA LEU A 228 -15.83 15.86 2.56
C LEU A 228 -16.00 16.25 4.03
N ALA A 229 -15.04 15.92 4.90
CA ALA A 229 -15.03 16.29 6.31
C ALA A 229 -15.06 17.80 6.49
N LYS A 230 -14.29 18.56 5.69
CA LYS A 230 -14.32 20.04 5.69
C LYS A 230 -15.72 20.58 5.39
N ILE A 231 -16.42 19.98 4.43
CA ILE A 231 -17.79 20.39 4.07
C ILE A 231 -18.77 20.08 5.20
N LYS A 232 -18.63 18.91 5.84
CA LYS A 232 -19.47 18.49 6.97
C LYS A 232 -19.14 19.22 8.28
N GLY A 233 -18.02 19.94 8.36
CA GLY A 233 -17.52 20.52 9.61
C GLY A 233 -17.03 19.46 10.61
N GLU A 234 -16.60 18.31 10.11
CA GLU A 234 -16.16 17.16 10.90
C GLU A 234 -14.64 17.22 11.13
N ALA A 235 -14.19 16.84 12.33
CA ALA A 235 -12.77 16.65 12.59
C ALA A 235 -12.26 15.41 11.87
N PHE A 236 -11.14 15.53 11.15
CA PHE A 236 -10.57 14.43 10.39
C PHE A 236 -9.05 14.48 10.44
N VAL A 237 -8.43 13.34 10.74
CA VAL A 237 -6.97 13.21 10.84
C VAL A 237 -6.50 12.29 9.73
N MET A 238 -5.60 12.82 8.88
CA MET A 238 -4.95 12.00 7.86
C MET A 238 -4.08 10.93 8.55
N PRO A 239 -4.10 9.67 8.09
CA PRO A 239 -3.23 8.64 8.66
C PRO A 239 -1.76 8.93 8.32
N GLU A 240 -0.85 8.31 9.05
CA GLU A 240 0.57 8.38 8.73
C GLU A 240 0.85 7.67 7.40
N THR A 241 1.70 8.28 6.57
CA THR A 241 2.23 7.70 5.33
C THR A 241 3.64 7.19 5.58
N SER A 242 4.12 6.31 4.69
CA SER A 242 5.52 5.88 4.72
C SER A 242 6.47 7.07 4.67
N ALA A 243 7.52 7.03 5.49
CA ALA A 243 8.61 8.00 5.47
C ALA A 243 9.65 7.70 4.38
N LYS A 244 9.56 6.53 3.74
CA LYS A 244 10.56 6.00 2.81
C LYS A 244 10.04 5.71 1.40
N TYR A 245 8.78 5.30 1.30
CA TYR A 245 8.21 4.74 0.07
C TYR A 245 7.00 5.53 -0.38
N GLY A 246 6.81 5.56 -1.69
CA GLY A 246 5.68 6.24 -2.29
C GLY A 246 5.94 6.59 -3.75
N THR A 247 4.84 6.86 -4.43
CA THR A 247 4.83 7.39 -5.80
C THR A 247 4.36 8.82 -5.77
N PHE A 248 5.23 9.73 -6.22
CA PHE A 248 4.99 11.16 -6.23
C PHE A 248 5.09 11.70 -7.65
N VAL A 249 4.16 12.59 -8.01
CA VAL A 249 4.05 13.13 -9.36
C VAL A 249 3.92 14.65 -9.33
N ASP A 250 4.60 15.30 -10.27
CA ASP A 250 4.23 16.62 -10.77
C ASP A 250 3.50 16.45 -12.10
N ASN A 251 2.29 16.98 -12.19
CA ASN A 251 1.48 17.00 -13.41
C ASN A 251 1.35 18.40 -14.02
N GLN A 252 1.95 19.43 -13.40
CA GLN A 252 1.85 20.84 -13.78
C GLN A 252 0.40 21.33 -13.96
N GLY A 253 -0.56 20.74 -13.23
CA GLY A 253 -1.99 21.03 -13.35
C GLY A 253 -2.69 20.38 -14.55
N THR A 254 -2.01 19.51 -15.30
CA THR A 254 -2.53 18.76 -16.45
C THR A 254 -3.00 17.36 -16.06
N ASP A 255 -3.43 16.57 -17.03
CA ASP A 255 -3.89 15.19 -16.88
C ASP A 255 -2.84 14.14 -17.28
N ALA A 256 -1.58 14.54 -17.40
CA ALA A 256 -0.44 13.69 -17.71
C ALA A 256 0.65 13.79 -16.63
N VAL A 257 1.46 12.73 -16.47
CA VAL A 257 2.65 12.77 -15.60
C VAL A 257 3.73 13.57 -16.32
N TYR A 258 4.20 14.67 -15.71
CA TYR A 258 5.33 15.43 -16.24
C TYR A 258 6.63 14.94 -15.62
N SER A 259 6.65 14.90 -14.29
CA SER A 259 7.80 14.44 -13.52
C SER A 259 7.32 13.47 -12.45
N SER A 260 8.14 12.47 -12.13
CA SER A 260 7.84 11.48 -11.10
C SER A 260 9.04 11.23 -10.19
N LEU A 261 8.73 10.93 -8.94
CA LEU A 261 9.66 10.42 -7.94
C LEU A 261 9.02 9.17 -7.34
N ILE A 262 9.63 8.03 -7.60
CA ILE A 262 9.17 6.73 -7.09
C ILE A 262 10.24 6.24 -6.14
N THR A 263 9.84 5.91 -4.92
CA THR A 263 10.70 5.31 -3.89
C THR A 263 10.10 3.98 -3.48
N ARG A 264 10.87 2.91 -3.60
CA ARG A 264 10.41 1.53 -3.34
C ARG A 264 11.59 0.64 -2.94
N GLN A 265 11.28 -0.52 -2.39
CA GLN A 265 12.25 -1.60 -2.29
C GLN A 265 12.20 -2.46 -3.56
N ASN A 266 13.35 -2.87 -4.07
CA ASN A 266 13.46 -3.77 -5.21
C ASN A 266 13.45 -5.25 -4.78
N TRP A 267 13.54 -6.15 -5.75
CA TRP A 267 13.49 -7.60 -5.50
C TRP A 267 14.68 -8.16 -4.70
N GLU A 268 15.82 -7.46 -4.68
CA GLU A 268 17.00 -7.82 -3.88
C GLU A 268 16.88 -7.33 -2.44
N GLY A 269 15.83 -6.58 -2.12
CA GLY A 269 15.65 -5.96 -0.81
C GLY A 269 16.41 -4.64 -0.67
N GLU A 270 16.88 -4.04 -1.78
CA GLU A 270 17.53 -2.74 -1.76
C GLU A 270 16.53 -1.60 -1.96
N ASP A 271 16.72 -0.53 -1.20
CA ASP A 271 15.95 0.70 -1.32
C ASP A 271 16.37 1.47 -2.58
N GLU A 272 15.46 1.65 -3.53
CA GLU A 272 15.69 2.30 -4.81
C GLU A 272 14.77 3.48 -5.07
N ALA A 273 15.29 4.46 -5.81
CA ALA A 273 14.53 5.58 -6.31
C ALA A 273 14.69 5.76 -7.82
N VAL A 274 13.56 6.05 -8.48
CA VAL A 274 13.50 6.48 -9.88
C VAL A 274 12.98 7.92 -9.88
N ILE A 275 13.79 8.84 -10.41
CA ILE A 275 13.43 10.25 -10.54
C ILE A 275 13.42 10.62 -12.02
N SER A 276 12.27 11.02 -12.54
CA SER A 276 12.10 11.46 -13.92
C SER A 276 11.64 12.91 -13.94
N ILE A 277 12.38 13.78 -14.63
CA ILE A 277 12.08 15.21 -14.76
C ILE A 277 11.78 15.55 -16.22
N TYR A 278 10.60 16.12 -16.45
CA TYR A 278 10.13 16.50 -17.78
C TYR A 278 11.16 17.32 -18.57
N ARG A 279 11.50 16.86 -19.79
CA ARG A 279 12.47 17.49 -20.72
C ARG A 279 13.90 17.64 -20.20
N GLN A 280 14.21 17.12 -19.02
CA GLN A 280 15.55 17.21 -18.44
C GLN A 280 16.22 15.84 -18.49
N GLY A 281 15.61 14.83 -17.86
CA GLY A 281 16.15 13.48 -17.88
C GLY A 281 15.64 12.63 -16.73
N GLU A 282 16.15 11.41 -16.64
CA GLU A 282 15.83 10.44 -15.61
C GLU A 282 17.11 10.00 -14.90
N THR A 283 17.00 9.72 -13.61
CA THR A 283 18.05 9.08 -12.82
C THR A 283 17.46 7.97 -11.96
N GLU A 284 18.12 6.81 -11.96
CA GLU A 284 17.74 5.60 -11.24
C GLU A 284 18.89 5.22 -10.31
N GLY A 285 18.59 4.91 -9.05
CA GLY A 285 19.60 4.79 -8.00
C GLY A 285 19.10 4.10 -6.75
N THR A 286 19.98 3.99 -5.76
CA THR A 286 19.61 3.54 -4.42
C THR A 286 19.57 4.71 -3.46
N PHE A 287 18.92 4.51 -2.31
CA PHE A 287 18.95 5.49 -1.23
C PHE A 287 19.19 4.85 0.13
N VAL A 288 19.67 5.66 1.07
CA VAL A 288 19.84 5.29 2.48
C VAL A 288 19.03 6.22 3.35
N ASP A 289 18.16 5.67 4.18
CA ASP A 289 17.47 6.41 5.25
C ASP A 289 18.36 6.51 6.50
N ASN A 290 18.72 7.73 6.88
CA ASN A 290 19.52 8.01 8.07
C ASN A 290 18.67 8.28 9.33
N GLY A 291 17.35 8.15 9.25
CA GLY A 291 16.41 8.36 10.36
C GLY A 291 16.19 9.84 10.70
N ASN A 292 16.65 10.77 9.87
CA ASN A 292 16.47 12.21 10.04
C ASN A 292 15.34 12.80 9.15
N GLY A 293 14.58 11.94 8.47
CA GLY A 293 13.56 12.35 7.50
C GLY A 293 14.11 12.71 6.12
N GLU A 294 15.38 12.42 5.85
CA GLU A 294 16.03 12.61 4.56
C GLU A 294 16.56 11.26 4.04
N LEU A 295 16.30 10.97 2.77
CA LEU A 295 16.84 9.79 2.08
C LEU A 295 18.02 10.24 1.22
N VAL A 296 19.20 9.71 1.51
CA VAL A 296 20.43 10.04 0.77
C VAL A 296 20.49 9.17 -0.47
N TYR A 297 20.31 9.80 -1.63
CA TYR A 297 20.23 9.15 -2.94
C TYR A 297 21.59 9.13 -3.66
N ALA A 298 21.88 8.02 -4.33
CA ALA A 298 22.98 7.89 -5.27
C ALA A 298 22.54 7.11 -6.52
N SER A 299 22.80 7.66 -7.71
CA SER A 299 22.45 7.02 -8.97
C SER A 299 23.31 5.77 -9.24
N LYS A 300 22.76 4.81 -10.00
CA LYS A 300 23.43 3.53 -10.34
C LYS A 300 24.74 3.72 -11.08
N ASP A 301 24.85 4.77 -11.90
CA ASP A 301 26.06 5.15 -12.65
C ASP A 301 27.02 6.03 -11.84
N GLY A 302 26.65 6.43 -10.62
CA GLY A 302 27.43 7.31 -9.75
C GLY A 302 27.48 8.78 -10.19
N SER A 303 26.72 9.17 -11.22
CA SER A 303 26.75 10.53 -11.78
C SER A 303 25.98 11.56 -10.97
N VAL A 304 24.96 11.14 -10.19
CA VAL A 304 24.08 12.01 -9.41
C VAL A 304 24.04 11.55 -7.96
N LYS A 305 24.24 12.49 -7.03
CA LYS A 305 23.83 12.31 -5.63
C LYS A 305 22.85 13.40 -5.25
N GLY A 306 21.95 13.06 -4.34
CA GLY A 306 20.96 14.01 -3.86
C GLY A 306 20.32 13.61 -2.55
N ILE A 307 19.36 14.43 -2.14
CA ILE A 307 18.54 14.23 -0.96
C ILE A 307 17.09 14.19 -1.39
N ILE A 308 16.39 13.12 -1.04
CA ILE A 308 14.94 13.02 -1.19
C ILE A 308 14.30 13.33 0.17
N LYS A 309 13.23 14.11 0.18
CA LYS A 309 12.38 14.30 1.36
C LYS A 309 10.93 13.99 1.04
N ILE A 310 10.35 13.08 1.79
CA ILE A 310 8.93 12.74 1.71
C ILE A 310 8.19 13.56 2.77
N ASN A 311 7.25 14.41 2.33
CA ASN A 311 6.49 15.32 3.18
C ASN A 311 5.07 14.77 3.46
N GLY A 312 4.98 13.44 3.55
CA GLY A 312 3.75 12.67 3.66
C GLY A 312 2.74 13.01 2.57
N TRP A 313 1.51 13.36 2.96
CA TRP A 313 0.42 13.72 2.03
C TRP A 313 0.66 14.98 1.20
N ASN A 314 1.71 15.76 1.48
CA ASN A 314 2.06 16.98 0.75
C ASN A 314 3.05 16.72 -0.39
N GLY A 315 3.31 15.46 -0.72
CA GLY A 315 4.22 15.08 -1.79
C GLY A 315 5.66 14.92 -1.32
N ALA A 316 6.60 15.04 -2.26
CA ALA A 316 8.02 14.86 -1.99
C ALA A 316 8.88 15.88 -2.77
N ASN A 317 10.14 16.01 -2.37
CA ASN A 317 11.14 16.79 -3.11
C ASN A 317 12.42 15.99 -3.32
N PHE A 318 13.15 16.35 -4.37
CA PHE A 318 14.48 15.84 -4.66
C PHE A 318 15.43 17.02 -4.89
N LYS A 319 16.52 17.07 -4.11
CA LYS A 319 17.57 18.07 -4.23
C LYS A 319 18.87 17.43 -4.67
N VAL A 320 19.42 17.90 -5.77
CA VAL A 320 20.71 17.45 -6.29
C VAL A 320 21.82 18.08 -5.45
N THR A 321 22.69 17.25 -4.87
CA THR A 321 23.79 17.70 -4.01
C THR A 321 25.14 17.64 -4.70
N GLU A 322 25.35 16.66 -5.57
CA GLU A 322 26.63 16.43 -6.24
C GLU A 322 26.39 15.84 -7.62
N ILE A 323 27.18 16.28 -8.60
CA ILE A 323 27.23 15.72 -9.95
C ILE A 323 28.66 15.31 -10.27
N SER A 324 28.81 14.11 -10.81
CA SER A 324 30.08 13.57 -11.31
C SER A 324 29.92 13.17 -12.77
N GLY A 325 30.74 13.76 -13.66
CA GLY A 325 30.67 13.47 -15.09
C GLY A 325 29.52 14.17 -15.81
N GLU A 326 29.07 13.61 -16.94
CA GLU A 326 27.94 14.13 -17.70
C GLU A 326 26.62 13.75 -17.03
N SER A 327 25.78 14.75 -16.76
CA SER A 327 24.45 14.55 -16.18
C SER A 327 23.47 15.58 -16.75
N PRO A 328 22.19 15.21 -16.92
CA PRO A 328 21.14 16.17 -17.25
C PRO A 328 20.80 17.12 -16.08
N PHE A 329 21.34 16.85 -14.88
CA PHE A 329 21.09 17.62 -13.66
C PHE A 329 22.28 18.51 -13.29
N SER A 330 22.01 19.54 -12.48
CA SER A 330 23.01 20.47 -11.95
C SER A 330 23.02 20.48 -10.41
N PRO A 331 24.19 20.59 -9.76
CA PRO A 331 24.26 20.71 -8.30
C PRO A 331 23.43 21.89 -7.78
N GLY A 332 22.60 21.64 -6.76
CA GLY A 332 21.73 22.64 -6.14
C GLY A 332 20.33 22.75 -6.75
N GLU A 333 20.03 22.06 -7.85
CA GLU A 333 18.66 21.95 -8.36
C GLU A 333 17.74 21.24 -7.35
N GLU A 334 16.49 21.70 -7.29
CA GLU A 334 15.47 21.17 -6.40
C GLU A 334 14.17 21.00 -7.19
N PHE A 335 13.59 19.81 -7.10
CA PHE A 335 12.38 19.41 -7.82
C PHE A 335 11.30 19.01 -6.82
N GLU A 336 10.07 19.42 -7.09
CA GLU A 336 8.91 19.14 -6.24
C GLU A 336 7.93 18.21 -6.96
N PHE A 337 7.39 17.24 -6.22
CA PHE A 337 6.42 16.25 -6.69
C PHE A 337 5.20 16.31 -5.77
N PRO A 338 4.26 17.25 -6.02
CA PRO A 338 3.22 17.62 -5.05
C PRO A 338 2.10 16.59 -4.89
N LEU A 339 1.94 15.64 -5.82
CA LEU A 339 0.87 14.65 -5.80
C LEU A 339 1.40 13.31 -5.29
N LEU A 340 0.96 12.89 -4.10
CA LEU A 340 1.03 11.49 -3.70
C LEU A 340 -0.05 10.72 -4.45
N PHE A 341 0.35 9.65 -5.14
CA PHE A 341 -0.58 8.74 -5.81
C PHE A 341 -1.19 7.74 -4.87
#